data_AF-A0A0F4Q8M4-F1
#
_entry.id   AF-A0A0F4Q8M4-F1
#
_cell.length_a   1.000
_cell.length_b   1.000
_cell.length_c   1.000
_cell.angle_alpha   90.00
_cell.angle_beta   90.00
_cell.angle_gamma   90.00
#
_symmetry.space_group_name_H-M   'P 1'
#
loop_
_entity.id
_entity.type
_entity.pdbx_description
1 polymer ?
#
loop_
_entity_poly.entity_id
_entity_poly.type
_entity_poly.pdbx_seq_one_letter_code
_entity_poly.pdbx_strand_id
1 'polypeptide(L)'
;MLEWDEAEFIGILEVTPEVIEDEGGGPFYVFNVSNNGVVLELTVFPFEEDIRFRLFRSGEHHPLLEYQIQGCKFARHHIDTSKNSYLSFVSKTGVEVTVTAKPDIQVLFALT
;
A
#
# COMPACT_ATOMS: atom_id res chain seq x y z
N MET A 1 8.94 -13.18 5.93
CA MET A 1 7.75 -12.41 6.37
C MET A 1 8.10 -10.95 6.21
N LEU A 2 7.20 -10.18 5.60
CA LEU A 2 7.38 -8.76 5.39
C LEU A 2 7.54 -8.04 6.74
N GLU A 3 8.61 -7.26 6.84
CA GLU A 3 8.77 -6.32 7.95
C GLU A 3 7.94 -5.07 7.64
N TRP A 4 6.87 -4.89 8.41
CA TRP A 4 5.98 -3.74 8.35
C TRP A 4 5.40 -3.44 9.74
N ASP A 5 4.92 -2.22 9.96
CA ASP A 5 4.22 -1.81 11.18
C ASP A 5 2.80 -1.35 10.82
N GLU A 6 1.81 -2.11 11.26
CA GLU A 6 0.39 -1.81 11.02
C GLU A 6 0.00 -0.45 11.58
N ALA A 7 0.54 -0.04 12.74
CA ALA A 7 0.21 1.23 13.37
C ALA A 7 0.76 2.42 12.57
N GLU A 8 1.95 2.28 11.96
CA GLU A 8 2.47 3.29 11.02
C GLU A 8 1.55 3.45 9.81
N PHE A 9 1.10 2.33 9.24
CA PHE A 9 0.19 2.33 8.09
C PHE A 9 -1.15 2.99 8.43
N ILE A 10 -1.75 2.61 9.56
CA ILE A 10 -2.98 3.23 10.06
C ILE A 10 -2.77 4.73 10.28
N GLY A 11 -1.65 5.14 10.87
CA GLY A 11 -1.36 6.56 11.13
C GLY A 11 -1.25 7.41 9.86
N ILE A 12 -0.71 6.85 8.77
CA ILE A 12 -0.48 7.58 7.51
C ILE A 12 -1.71 7.54 6.61
N LEU A 13 -2.33 6.37 6.50
CA LEU A 13 -3.49 6.15 5.63
C LEU A 13 -4.78 6.62 6.31
N GLU A 14 -4.74 6.82 7.63
CA GLU A 14 -5.87 7.20 8.49
C GLU A 14 -7.09 6.27 8.37
N VAL A 15 -6.84 5.00 8.03
CA VAL A 15 -7.86 3.95 7.93
C VAL A 15 -7.35 2.70 8.61
N THR A 16 -8.27 2.00 9.29
CA THR A 16 -8.01 0.66 9.84
C THR A 16 -8.14 -0.36 8.71
N PRO A 17 -7.22 -1.34 8.60
CA PRO A 17 -7.35 -2.37 7.59
C PRO A 17 -8.50 -3.33 7.91
N GLU A 18 -9.10 -3.89 6.87
CA GLU A 18 -9.81 -5.16 6.99
C GLU A 18 -8.78 -6.29 7.07
N VAL A 19 -8.88 -7.14 8.09
CA VAL A 19 -8.02 -8.32 8.26
C VAL A 19 -8.78 -9.53 7.71
N ILE A 20 -8.21 -10.18 6.70
CA ILE A 20 -8.81 -11.33 6.05
C ILE A 20 -7.94 -12.56 6.33
N GLU A 21 -8.54 -13.57 6.94
CA GLU A 21 -7.88 -14.85 7.24
C GLU A 21 -7.75 -15.69 5.97
N ASP A 22 -6.55 -16.17 5.67
CA ASP A 22 -6.30 -17.12 4.57
C ASP A 22 -5.97 -18.52 5.12
N GLU A 23 -6.72 -19.52 4.66
CA GLU A 23 -6.55 -20.92 5.07
C GLU A 23 -5.25 -21.49 4.49
N GLY A 24 -4.14 -21.28 5.19
CA GLY A 24 -2.82 -21.85 4.87
C GLY A 24 -1.73 -20.84 4.52
N GLY A 25 -2.07 -19.56 4.32
CA GLY A 25 -1.14 -18.45 4.06
C GLY A 25 -0.95 -17.50 5.24
N GLY A 26 -1.87 -17.49 6.22
CA GLY A 26 -1.91 -16.49 7.29
C GLY A 26 -2.67 -15.23 6.88
N PRO A 27 -3.05 -14.35 7.83
CA PRO A 27 -3.90 -13.21 7.52
C PRO A 27 -3.22 -12.19 6.61
N PHE A 28 -4.02 -11.56 5.75
CA PHE A 28 -3.62 -10.39 4.95
C PHE A 28 -4.50 -9.18 5.28
N TYR A 29 -3.98 -7.99 4.98
CA TYR A 29 -4.53 -6.72 5.47
C TYR A 29 -4.90 -5.84 4.29
N VAL A 30 -6.15 -5.37 4.23
CA VAL A 30 -6.67 -4.54 3.14
C VAL A 30 -7.01 -3.15 3.65
N PHE A 31 -6.25 -2.15 3.22
CA PHE A 31 -6.52 -0.74 3.48
C PHE A 31 -7.29 -0.13 2.31
N ASN A 32 -8.45 0.47 2.59
CA ASN A 32 -9.25 1.19 1.58
C ASN A 32 -9.23 2.69 1.89
N VAL A 33 -8.46 3.45 1.10
CA VAL A 33 -8.32 4.89 1.24
C VAL A 33 -9.08 5.58 0.12
N SER A 34 -10.05 6.43 0.47
CA SER A 34 -10.85 7.18 -0.49
C SER A 34 -10.56 8.67 -0.39
N ASN A 35 -10.18 9.31 -1.49
CA ASN A 35 -9.94 10.74 -1.55
C ASN A 35 -10.24 11.28 -2.95
N ASN A 36 -10.93 12.42 -3.04
CA ASN A 36 -11.22 13.14 -4.30
C ASN A 36 -11.76 12.26 -5.45
N GLY A 37 -12.61 11.28 -5.13
CA GLY A 37 -13.23 10.39 -6.12
C GLY A 37 -12.33 9.25 -6.61
N VAL A 38 -11.13 9.09 -6.04
CA VAL A 38 -10.23 7.96 -6.25
C VAL A 38 -10.23 7.09 -4.99
N VAL A 39 -10.19 5.77 -5.18
CA VAL A 39 -10.01 4.80 -4.09
C VAL A 39 -8.71 4.04 -4.32
N LEU A 40 -7.81 4.07 -3.35
CA LEU A 40 -6.68 3.17 -3.27
C LEU A 40 -7.06 2.01 -2.35
N GLU A 41 -7.01 0.81 -2.90
CA GLU A 41 -6.95 -0.41 -2.11
C GLU A 41 -5.49 -0.87 -2.05
N LEU A 42 -4.93 -0.89 -0.86
CA LEU A 42 -3.58 -1.40 -0.57
C LEU A 42 -3.73 -2.71 0.20
N THR A 43 -3.28 -3.81 -0.40
CA THR A 43 -3.24 -5.12 0.27
C THR A 43 -1.82 -5.46 0.68
N VAL A 44 -1.65 -5.79 1.96
CA VAL A 44 -0.40 -6.29 2.53
C VAL A 44 -0.54 -7.79 2.75
N PHE A 45 0.35 -8.58 2.15
CA PHE A 45 0.46 -10.03 2.30
C PHE A 45 1.74 -10.35 3.08
N PRO A 46 1.71 -10.37 4.44
CA PRO A 46 2.92 -10.41 5.22
C PRO A 46 3.71 -11.72 5.07
N PHE A 47 3.03 -12.83 4.86
CA PHE A 47 3.65 -14.16 4.80
C PHE A 47 4.32 -14.42 3.44
N GLU A 48 3.68 -13.97 2.36
CA GLU A 48 4.15 -14.04 0.98
C GLU A 48 5.23 -12.99 0.70
N GLU A 49 5.35 -11.98 1.57
CA GLU A 49 6.16 -10.79 1.37
C GLU A 49 5.68 -9.95 0.19
N ASP A 50 4.38 -9.93 -0.09
CA ASP A 50 3.81 -9.25 -1.26
C ASP A 50 3.03 -8.00 -0.86
N ILE A 51 2.99 -7.02 -1.77
CA ILE A 51 2.16 -5.82 -1.66
C ILE A 51 1.38 -5.64 -2.96
N ARG A 52 0.07 -5.42 -2.86
CA ARG A 52 -0.77 -5.11 -4.02
C ARG A 52 -1.39 -3.74 -3.88
N PHE A 53 -1.40 -3.01 -4.99
CA PHE A 53 -2.01 -1.70 -5.14
C PHE A 53 -3.10 -1.79 -6.20
N ARG A 54 -4.31 -1.39 -5.87
CA ARG A 54 -5.41 -1.25 -6.83
C ARG A 54 -6.00 0.14 -6.71
N LEU A 55 -6.10 0.86 -7.82
CA LEU A 55 -6.73 2.18 -7.89
C LEU A 55 -8.06 2.07 -8.62
N PHE A 56 -9.10 2.67 -8.06
CA PHE A 56 -10.45 2.69 -8.61
C PHE A 56 -10.94 4.13 -8.72
N ARG A 57 -11.87 4.38 -9.64
CA ARG A 57 -12.78 5.51 -9.48
C ARG A 57 -13.84 5.14 -8.44
N SER A 58 -14.23 6.09 -7.60
CA SER A 58 -15.26 5.88 -6.59
C SER A 58 -16.57 5.34 -7.21
N GLY A 59 -17.09 4.26 -6.63
CA GLY A 59 -18.29 3.57 -7.11
C GLY A 59 -18.07 2.60 -8.27
N GLU A 60 -16.85 2.48 -8.81
CA GLU A 60 -16.52 1.50 -9.84
C GLU A 60 -15.95 0.22 -9.21
N HIS A 61 -16.28 -0.94 -9.80
CA HIS A 61 -15.80 -2.25 -9.34
C HIS A 61 -14.53 -2.73 -10.06
N HIS A 62 -14.17 -2.12 -11.19
CA HIS A 62 -12.99 -2.49 -11.95
C HIS A 62 -11.85 -1.50 -11.67
N PRO A 63 -10.62 -1.97 -11.40
CA PRO A 63 -9.50 -1.08 -11.14
C PRO A 63 -9.09 -0.35 -12.41
N LEU A 64 -8.79 0.94 -12.28
CA LEU A 64 -8.11 1.76 -13.28
C LEU A 64 -6.65 1.32 -13.45
N LEU A 65 -6.04 0.88 -12.35
CA LEU A 65 -4.67 0.39 -12.29
C LEU A 65 -4.57 -0.69 -11.21
N GLU A 66 -3.80 -1.73 -11.51
CA GLU A 66 -3.40 -2.75 -10.55
C GLU A 66 -1.90 -3.01 -10.71
N TYR A 67 -1.18 -3.08 -9.59
CA TYR A 67 0.22 -3.45 -9.54
C TYR A 67 0.51 -4.29 -8.30
N GLN A 68 1.38 -5.29 -8.43
CA GLN A 68 1.82 -6.12 -7.31
C GLN A 68 3.35 -6.17 -7.27
N ILE A 69 3.90 -5.84 -6.11
CA ILE A 69 5.29 -6.17 -5.78
C ILE A 69 5.31 -7.58 -5.24
N GLN A 70 5.99 -8.47 -5.96
CA GLN A 70 6.30 -9.80 -5.46
C GLN A 70 7.63 -9.78 -4.70
N GLY A 71 7.65 -10.29 -3.46
CA GLY A 71 8.84 -10.28 -2.62
C GLY A 71 9.33 -8.86 -2.29
N CYS A 72 8.44 -8.03 -1.75
CA CYS A 72 8.71 -6.75 -1.13
C CYS A 72 9.76 -6.92 -0.02
N LYS A 73 10.90 -6.25 -0.20
CA LYS A 73 12.03 -6.30 0.73
C LYS A 73 11.76 -5.44 1.96
N PHE A 74 11.17 -4.26 1.76
CA PHE A 74 10.89 -3.30 2.82
C PHE A 74 9.60 -2.54 2.52
N ALA A 75 8.81 -2.31 3.56
CA ALA A 75 7.67 -1.42 3.57
C ALA A 75 7.84 -0.45 4.75
N ARG A 76 8.00 0.86 4.48
CA ARG A 76 8.44 1.83 5.50
C ARG A 76 7.69 3.14 5.44
N HIS A 77 7.46 3.73 6.62
CA HIS A 77 7.05 5.12 6.75
C HIS A 77 8.23 6.08 6.52
N HIS A 78 7.97 7.12 5.73
CA HIS A 78 8.88 8.24 5.56
C HIS A 78 8.14 9.58 5.73
N ILE A 79 8.88 10.56 6.29
CA ILE A 79 8.49 11.96 6.31
C ILE A 79 9.56 12.74 5.55
N ASP A 80 9.17 13.45 4.49
CA ASP A 80 10.11 14.27 3.74
C ASP A 80 10.41 15.62 4.44
N THR A 81 11.33 16.39 3.86
CA THR A 81 11.73 17.72 4.38
C THR A 81 10.60 18.75 4.34
N SER A 82 9.57 18.51 3.53
CA SER A 82 8.36 19.33 3.43
C SER A 82 7.24 18.85 4.35
N LYS A 83 7.52 17.88 5.23
CA LYS A 83 6.59 17.22 6.16
C LYS A 83 5.49 16.42 5.46
N ASN A 84 5.68 16.05 4.19
CA ASN A 84 4.78 15.08 3.55
C ASN A 84 5.11 13.69 4.06
N SER A 85 4.07 12.97 4.42
CA SER A 85 4.16 11.60 4.93
C SER A 85 3.77 10.63 3.82
N TYR A 86 4.63 9.63 3.58
CA TYR A 86 4.39 8.62 2.55
C TYR A 86 4.89 7.25 3.01
N LEU A 87 4.35 6.21 2.39
CA LEU A 87 4.84 4.84 2.49
C LEU A 87 5.76 4.55 1.30
N SER A 88 6.89 3.91 1.54
CA SER A 88 7.78 3.39 0.48
C SER A 88 7.84 1.86 0.54
N PHE A 89 7.78 1.24 -0.63
CA PHE A 89 7.81 -0.20 -0.85
C PHE A 89 8.89 -0.54 -1.87
N VAL A 90 9.88 -1.35 -1.48
CA VAL A 90 11.01 -1.69 -2.36
C VAL A 90 10.99 -3.17 -2.68
N SER A 91 10.89 -3.51 -3.96
CA SER A 91 11.00 -4.88 -4.45
C SER A 91 12.44 -5.40 -4.41
N LYS A 92 12.61 -6.73 -4.38
CA LYS A 92 13.93 -7.38 -4.53
C LYS A 92 14.64 -7.06 -5.86
N THR A 93 13.90 -6.62 -6.88
CA THR A 93 14.40 -6.30 -8.22
C THR A 93 14.72 -4.82 -8.43
N GLY A 94 14.63 -3.97 -7.40
CA GLY A 94 14.99 -2.54 -7.51
C GLY A 94 13.87 -1.62 -8.01
N VAL A 95 12.63 -2.09 -8.07
CA VAL A 95 11.47 -1.19 -8.22
C VAL A 95 11.09 -0.66 -6.84
N GLU A 96 10.96 0.65 -6.72
CA GLU A 96 10.38 1.34 -5.57
C GLU A 96 8.99 1.89 -5.93
N VAL A 97 8.02 1.66 -5.06
CA VAL A 97 6.69 2.25 -5.14
C VAL A 97 6.49 3.11 -3.91
N THR A 98 6.06 4.36 -4.10
CA THR A 98 5.66 5.22 -2.99
C THR A 98 4.16 5.51 -3.03
N VAL A 99 3.56 5.57 -1.85
CA VAL A 99 2.14 5.86 -1.67
C VAL A 99 1.98 7.05 -0.74
N THR A 100 1.23 8.04 -1.22
CA THR A 100 0.79 9.20 -0.45
C THR A 100 -0.73 9.26 -0.50
N ALA A 101 -1.40 9.47 0.64
CA ALA A 101 -2.86 9.57 0.72
C ALA A 101 -3.38 11.03 0.73
N LYS A 102 -2.52 11.99 1.08
CA LYS A 102 -2.86 13.40 1.27
C LYS A 102 -1.80 14.34 0.67
N PRO A 103 -2.21 15.47 0.07
CA PRO A 103 -3.59 15.96 -0.08
C PRO A 103 -4.43 15.15 -1.09
N ASP A 104 -3.77 14.41 -1.97
CA ASP A 104 -4.36 13.53 -2.96
C ASP A 104 -3.75 12.13 -2.86
N ILE A 105 -4.47 11.12 -3.34
CA ILE A 105 -3.92 9.77 -3.52
C ILE A 105 -2.91 9.81 -4.67
N GLN A 106 -1.67 9.44 -4.38
CA GLN A 106 -0.59 9.28 -5.34
C GLN A 106 0.08 7.93 -5.15
N VAL A 107 0.29 7.21 -6.26
CA VAL A 107 1.09 6.00 -6.32
C VAL A 107 2.16 6.23 -7.38
N LEU A 108 3.42 6.32 -6.96
CA LEU A 108 4.54 6.62 -7.85
C LEU A 108 5.44 5.40 -7.97
N PHE A 109 5.84 5.09 -9.20
CA PHE A 109 6.74 3.98 -9.53
C PHE A 109 8.09 4.55 -9.95
N ALA A 110 9.14 4.19 -9.21
CA ALA A 110 10.51 4.54 -9.51
C ALA A 110 11.32 3.27 -9.83
N LEU A 111 12.12 3.34 -10.90
CA LEU A 111 13.09 2.32 -11.25
C LEU A 111 14.45 2.77 -10.67
N THR A 112 15.04 1.95 -9.81
CA THR A 112 16.37 2.21 -9.23
C THR A 112 17.46 1.36 -9.88
#